data_AF-A0A7G9Z5T4-F1
#
_entry.id   AF-A0A7G9Z5T4-F1
#
_cell.length_a   1.000
_cell.length_b   1.000
_cell.length_c   1.000
_cell.angle_alpha   90.00
_cell.angle_beta   90.00
_cell.angle_gamma   90.00
#
_symmetry.space_group_name_H-M   'P 1'
#
loop_
_entity.id
_entity.type
_entity.pdbx_description
1 polymer ?
#
loop_
_entity_poly.entity_id
_entity_poly.type
_entity_poly.pdbx_seq_one_letter_code
_entity_poly.pdbx_strand_id
1 'polypeptide(L)'
;MEHFGLTAVVLVECIVLGWFYETKDLQNHLNSVSNIKIGNWWIPLIKVILPLILLYLLVSQFIIEIKNPYGNYPIIAILIAAGYYPVYCQY
;
A
#
# COMPACT_ATOMS: atom_id res chain seq x y z
N MET A 1 -11.11 6.85 -8.92
CA MET A 1 -11.23 5.79 -7.92
C MET A 1 -10.37 4.62 -8.37
N GLU A 2 -9.08 4.88 -8.48
CA GLU A 2 -8.14 3.88 -8.97
C GLU A 2 -7.01 3.90 -7.94
N HIS A 3 -6.67 2.72 -7.43
CA HIS A 3 -5.51 2.42 -6.57
C HIS A 3 -5.65 2.33 -5.04
N PHE A 4 -6.83 2.43 -4.38
CA PHE A 4 -6.89 2.17 -2.92
C PHE A 4 -6.32 0.79 -2.53
N GLY A 5 -6.75 -0.26 -3.24
CA GLY A 5 -6.23 -1.61 -3.05
C GLY A 5 -4.76 -1.76 -3.40
N LEU A 6 -4.30 -1.11 -4.48
CA LEU A 6 -2.90 -1.16 -4.90
C LEU A 6 -1.99 -0.46 -3.88
N THR A 7 -2.36 0.74 -3.40
CA THR A 7 -1.62 1.47 -2.37
C THR A 7 -1.53 0.67 -1.07
N ALA A 8 -2.60 -0.02 -0.67
CA ALA A 8 -2.59 -0.89 0.49
C ALA A 8 -1.61 -2.08 0.32
N VAL A 9 -1.61 -2.73 -0.85
CA VAL A 9 -0.67 -3.82 -1.15
C VAL A 9 0.77 -3.33 -1.13
N VAL A 10 1.07 -2.20 -1.77
CA VAL A 10 2.42 -1.63 -1.80
C VAL A 10 2.89 -1.20 -0.41
N LEU A 11 1.98 -0.70 0.45
CA LEU A 11 2.30 -0.39 1.84
C LEU A 11 2.71 -1.64 2.62
N VAL A 12 1.96 -2.74 2.46
CA VAL A 12 2.28 -4.02 3.09
C VAL A 12 3.62 -4.56 2.58
N GLU A 13 3.87 -4.50 1.27
CA GLU A 13 5.14 -4.91 0.66
C GLU A 13 6.31 -4.10 1.23
N CYS A 14 6.16 -2.78 1.38
CA CYS A 14 7.18 -1.92 1.99
C CYS A 14 7.46 -2.30 3.46
N ILE A 15 6.42 -2.67 4.22
CA ILE A 15 6.59 -3.11 5.61
C ILE A 15 7.34 -4.45 5.66
N VAL A 16 6.99 -5.38 4.77
CA VAL A 16 7.65 -6.69 4.67
C VAL A 16 9.12 -6.53 4.27
N LEU A 17 9.42 -5.83 3.18
CA LEU A 17 10.79 -5.61 2.70
C LEU A 17 11.62 -4.72 3.62
N GLY A 18 10.96 -3.78 4.31
CA GLY A 18 11.59 -2.87 5.25
C GLY A 18 11.98 -3.57 6.54
N TRP A 19 11.07 -4.26 7.22
CA TRP A 19 11.31 -4.76 8.58
C TRP A 19 11.54 -6.26 8.67
N PHE A 20 10.98 -7.05 7.77
CA PHE A 20 11.09 -8.52 7.82
C PHE A 20 12.24 -9.05 6.99
N TYR A 21 12.66 -8.32 5.94
CA TYR A 21 13.79 -8.69 5.11
C TYR A 21 15.03 -7.84 5.42
N GLU A 22 16.22 -8.43 5.26
CA GLU A 22 17.47 -7.67 5.41
C GLU A 22 17.66 -6.74 4.21
N THR A 23 17.23 -5.48 4.35
CA THR A 23 17.28 -4.46 3.30
C THR A 23 18.69 -4.26 2.73
N LYS A 24 19.73 -4.61 3.51
CA LYS A 24 21.13 -4.51 3.10
C LYS A 24 21.52 -5.60 2.10
N ASP A 25 20.99 -6.81 2.24
CA ASP A 25 21.18 -7.87 1.24
C ASP A 25 20.50 -7.52 -0.08
N LEU A 26 19.30 -6.93 0.00
CA LEU A 26 18.62 -6.40 -1.17
C LEU A 26 19.44 -5.29 -1.86
N GLN A 27 19.99 -4.36 -1.09
CA GLN A 27 20.90 -3.33 -1.61
C GLN A 27 22.15 -3.94 -2.26
N ASN A 28 22.77 -4.93 -1.64
CA ASN A 28 23.96 -5.61 -2.16
C ASN A 28 23.63 -6.32 -3.48
N HIS A 29 22.50 -7.01 -3.54
CA HIS A 29 22.02 -7.64 -4.77
C HIS A 29 21.81 -6.60 -5.89
N LEU A 30 21.10 -5.51 -5.60
CA LEU A 30 20.90 -4.42 -6.55
C LEU A 30 22.22 -3.81 -7.02
N ASN A 31 23.19 -3.63 -6.12
CA ASN A 31 24.52 -3.12 -6.44
C ASN A 31 25.39 -4.12 -7.23
N SER A 32 25.06 -5.41 -7.23
CA SER A 32 25.78 -6.44 -8.00
C SER A 32 25.33 -6.49 -9.46
N VAL A 33 24.07 -6.17 -9.73
CA VAL A 33 23.47 -6.18 -11.08
C VAL A 33 23.45 -4.80 -11.74
N SER A 34 23.63 -3.73 -10.97
CA SER A 34 23.56 -2.35 -11.45
C SER A 34 24.95 -1.71 -11.61
N ASN A 35 25.16 -1.00 -12.72
CA ASN A 35 26.32 -0.13 -12.92
C ASN A 35 26.30 1.11 -12.00
N ILE A 36 25.13 1.48 -11.48
CA ILE A 36 24.95 2.60 -10.53
C ILE A 36 24.81 2.03 -9.13
N LYS A 37 25.71 2.42 -8.22
CA LYS A 37 25.69 1.94 -6.83
C LYS A 37 24.80 2.81 -5.94
N ILE A 38 23.93 2.13 -5.22
CA ILE A 38 23.02 2.68 -4.23
C ILE A 38 23.73 2.69 -2.87
N GLY A 39 23.81 3.87 -2.26
CA GLY A 39 24.43 4.09 -0.94
C GLY A 39 23.46 3.89 0.22
N ASN A 40 23.96 4.01 1.45
CA ASN A 40 23.20 3.75 2.69
C ASN A 40 21.96 4.64 2.89
N TRP A 41 21.84 5.76 2.17
CA TRP A 41 20.67 6.64 2.21
C TRP A 41 19.39 5.95 1.69
N TRP A 42 19.52 4.90 0.90
CA TRP A 42 18.38 4.14 0.37
C TRP A 42 17.71 3.26 1.43
N ILE A 43 18.46 2.80 2.44
CA ILE A 43 17.93 1.97 3.51
C ILE A 43 16.84 2.71 4.31
N PRO A 44 17.08 3.92 4.87
CA PRO A 44 16.02 4.67 5.56
C PRO A 44 14.92 5.15 4.61
N LEU A 45 15.20 5.31 3.31
CA LEU A 45 14.17 5.64 2.32
C LEU A 45 13.11 4.54 2.23
N ILE A 46 13.52 3.29 2.07
CA ILE A 46 12.62 2.13 1.99
C ILE A 46 12.00 1.82 3.35
N LYS A 47 12.80 1.84 4.42
CA LYS A 47 12.33 1.49 5.77
C LYS A 47 11.43 2.54 6.39
N VAL A 48 11.52 3.82 6.06
CA VAL A 48 10.84 4.87 6.82
C VAL A 48 10.07 5.82 5.91
N ILE A 49 10.74 6.39 4.91
CA ILE A 49 10.15 7.48 4.11
C ILE A 49 9.00 6.96 3.24
N LEU A 50 9.22 5.87 2.49
CA LEU A 50 8.21 5.23 1.65
C LEU A 50 6.95 4.79 2.42
N PRO A 51 7.06 3.99 3.50
CA PRO A 51 5.88 3.56 4.25
C PRO A 51 5.14 4.73 4.89
N LEU A 52 5.82 5.79 5.33
CA LEU A 52 5.16 6.99 5.86
C LEU A 52 4.34 7.73 4.81
N ILE A 53 4.90 7.93 3.61
CA ILE A 53 4.19 8.60 2.51
C ILE A 53 2.97 7.76 2.10
N LEU A 54 3.15 6.44 1.92
CA LEU A 54 2.07 5.54 1.55
C LEU A 54 0.97 5.48 2.60
N LEU A 55 1.34 5.47 3.89
CA LEU A 55 0.40 5.52 4.98
C LEU A 55 -0.41 6.82 4.97
N TYR A 56 0.26 7.97 4.80
CA TYR A 56 -0.41 9.26 4.69
C TYR A 56 -1.40 9.30 3.52
N LEU A 57 -0.98 8.82 2.35
CA LEU A 57 -1.84 8.75 1.17
C LEU A 57 -3.06 7.86 1.44
N LEU A 58 -2.84 6.65 1.97
CA LEU A 58 -3.92 5.71 2.25
C LEU A 58 -4.96 6.28 3.23
N VAL A 59 -4.49 6.91 4.32
CA VAL A 59 -5.36 7.57 5.31
C VAL A 59 -6.11 8.75 4.69
N SER A 60 -5.44 9.56 3.87
CA SER A 60 -6.08 10.69 3.20
C SER A 60 -7.23 10.23 2.29
N GLN A 61 -7.01 9.16 1.51
CA GLN A 61 -8.04 8.59 0.63
C GLN A 61 -9.20 8.02 1.44
N PHE A 62 -8.89 7.29 2.51
CA PHE A 62 -9.91 6.73 3.40
C PHE A 62 -10.83 7.81 4.00
N ILE A 63 -10.27 8.93 4.45
CA ILE A 63 -11.05 10.06 4.99
C ILE A 63 -11.93 10.67 3.90
N ILE A 64 -11.43 10.81 2.67
CA ILE A 64 -12.19 11.36 1.55
C ILE A 64 -13.37 10.46 1.21
N GLU A 65 -13.18 9.14 1.15
CA GLU A 65 -14.23 8.17 0.85
C GLU A 65 -15.32 8.12 1.92
N ILE A 66 -14.96 8.23 3.20
CA ILE A 66 -15.96 8.30 4.28
C ILE A 66 -16.79 9.59 4.19
N LYS A 67 -16.16 10.72 3.87
CA LYS A 67 -16.83 12.01 3.79
C LYS A 67 -17.68 12.17 2.52
N ASN A 68 -17.31 11.50 1.44
CA ASN A 68 -18.01 11.53 0.16
C ASN A 68 -18.29 10.10 -0.30
N PRO A 69 -19.26 9.42 0.33
CA PRO A 69 -19.59 8.06 -0.04
C PRO A 69 -19.96 7.99 -1.52
N TYR A 70 -19.48 6.93 -2.18
CA TYR A 70 -19.72 6.70 -3.61
C TYR A 70 -21.20 6.87 -3.96
N GLY A 71 -21.48 7.80 -4.85
CA GLY A 71 -22.83 8.02 -5.37
C GLY A 71 -23.86 8.49 -4.34
N ASN A 72 -23.46 9.15 -3.23
CA ASN A 72 -24.37 9.59 -2.15
C ASN A 72 -25.17 8.45 -1.49
N TYR A 73 -24.74 7.20 -1.66
CA TYR A 73 -25.40 6.08 -1.00
C TYR A 73 -25.14 6.11 0.51
N PRO A 74 -26.12 5.72 1.33
CA PRO A 74 -25.87 5.46 2.74
C PRO A 74 -24.80 4.38 2.89
N ILE A 75 -23.87 4.56 3.81
CA ILE A 75 -22.74 3.63 4.08
C ILE A 75 -23.23 2.19 4.32
N ILE A 76 -24.43 2.02 4.90
CA ILE A 76 -25.10 0.72 5.07
C ILE A 76 -25.28 -0.01 3.74
N ALA A 77 -25.64 0.69 2.66
CA ALA A 77 -25.84 0.07 1.35
C ALA A 77 -24.51 -0.41 0.75
N ILE A 78 -23.42 0.33 0.96
CA ILE A 78 -22.07 -0.06 0.54
C ILE A 78 -21.59 -1.27 1.33
N LEU A 79 -21.80 -1.32 2.64
CA LEU A 79 -21.42 -2.46 3.49
C LEU A 79 -22.19 -3.73 3.14
N ILE A 80 -23.50 -3.61 2.86
CA ILE A 80 -24.31 -4.75 2.43
C ILE A 80 -23.83 -5.23 1.05
N ALA A 81 -23.59 -4.34 0.09
CA ALA A 81 -23.08 -4.72 -1.23
C ALA A 81 -21.71 -5.41 -1.15
N ALA A 82 -20.79 -4.89 -0.32
CA ALA A 82 -19.48 -5.49 -0.08
C ALA A 82 -19.57 -6.89 0.56
N GLY A 83 -20.53 -7.11 1.46
CA GLY A 83 -20.78 -8.41 2.08
C GLY A 83 -21.50 -9.41 1.18
N TYR A 84 -22.34 -8.95 0.24
CA TYR A 84 -23.11 -9.80 -0.66
C TYR A 84 -22.32 -10.25 -1.91
N TYR A 85 -21.36 -9.44 -2.36
CA TYR A 85 -20.51 -9.73 -3.53
C TYR A 85 -19.72 -11.06 -3.45
N PRO A 86 -19.06 -11.42 -2.33
CA PRO A 86 -18.38 -12.72 -2.21
C PRO A 86 -19.34 -13.93 -2.20
N VAL A 87 -20.63 -13.73 -1.88
CA VAL A 87 -21.64 -14.80 -1.84
C VAL A 87 -22.13 -15.16 -3.24
N TYR A 88 -22.23 -14.21 -4.16
CA TYR A 88 -22.60 -14.48 -5.56
C TYR A 88 -21.47 -15.14 -6.36
N CYS A 89 -20.20 -14.83 -6.05
CA CYS A 89 -19.06 -15.42 -6.75
C CYS A 89 -18.80 -16.90 -6.42
N GLN A 90 -19.61 -17.49 -5.54
CA GLN A 90 -19.54 -18.90 -5.16
C GLN A 90 -20.62 -19.78 -5.84
N TYR A 91 -21.45 -19.19 -6.73
CA TYR A 91 -22.46 -19.89 -7.53
C TYR A 91 -22.19 -19.75 -9.03
#